data_AF-A0A1B6AUU6-F1
#
_entry.id   AF-A0A1B6AUU6-F1
#
_cell.length_a   1.000
_cell.length_b   1.000
_cell.length_c   1.000
_cell.angle_alpha   90.00
_cell.angle_beta   90.00
_cell.angle_gamma   90.00
#
_symmetry.space_group_name_H-M   'P 1'
#
loop_
_entity.id
_entity.type
_entity.pdbx_description
1 polymer ?
#
loop_
_entity_poly.entity_id
_entity_poly.type
_entity_poly.pdbx_seq_one_letter_code
_entity_poly.pdbx_strand_id
1 'polypeptide(L)'
;MGDDLQRLVVARLAELGSPRRPLSYRAAAARSQGHVSHGTIGRIARGQHSGVLEDETLDGLALALDVPRTRIEKAAGIFRERPLQPFTLPARASLLSRSEREVVLSVVDALLAAATRTGATCQPKSAASPGTAHPVKQTPLTSRVPERDDHALVAYAVDGTGRISAADLETIRRHEEGQKQAHAGGEPSKRP
;
A
#
# COMPACT_ATOMS: atom_id res chain seq x y z
N MET A 1 22.06 -14.74 -6.43
CA MET A 1 20.85 -14.38 -5.66
C MET A 1 21.12 -13.44 -4.48
N GLY A 2 22.37 -13.25 -4.01
CA GLY A 2 22.69 -12.28 -2.94
C GLY A 2 22.86 -10.81 -3.39
N ASP A 3 22.98 -10.56 -4.69
CA ASP A 3 23.34 -9.26 -5.24
C ASP A 3 22.23 -8.20 -5.07
N ASP A 4 20.97 -8.61 -5.05
CA ASP A 4 19.82 -7.70 -4.89
C ASP A 4 19.75 -7.14 -3.48
N LEU A 5 19.94 -7.99 -2.47
CA LEU A 5 20.02 -7.57 -1.07
C LEU A 5 21.23 -6.66 -0.84
N GLN A 6 22.40 -7.02 -1.39
CA GLN A 6 23.59 -6.19 -1.30
C GLN A 6 23.33 -4.79 -1.87
N ARG A 7 22.78 -4.72 -3.08
CA ARG A 7 22.45 -3.44 -3.74
C ARG A 7 21.46 -2.62 -2.92
N LEU A 8 20.42 -3.26 -2.37
CA LEU A 8 19.45 -2.59 -1.51
C LEU A 8 20.11 -1.97 -0.27
N VAL A 9 20.95 -2.74 0.42
CA VAL A 9 21.64 -2.27 1.63
C VAL A 9 22.58 -1.11 1.31
N VAL A 10 23.42 -1.23 0.27
CA VAL A 10 24.36 -0.18 -0.13
C VAL A 10 23.63 1.10 -0.52
N ALA A 11 22.56 0.99 -1.31
CA ALA A 11 21.75 2.13 -1.72
C ALA A 11 21.14 2.85 -0.51
N ARG A 12 20.51 2.11 0.42
CA ARG A 12 19.89 2.73 1.60
C ARG A 12 20.88 3.34 2.57
N LEU A 13 22.07 2.74 2.73
CA LEU A 13 23.12 3.37 3.54
C LEU A 13 23.60 4.68 2.92
N ALA A 14 23.67 4.78 1.59
CA ALA A 14 23.99 6.03 0.91
C ALA A 14 22.87 7.08 1.08
N GLU A 15 21.60 6.68 0.93
CA GLU A 15 20.42 7.55 1.06
C GLU A 15 20.22 8.08 2.49
N LEU A 16 20.43 7.24 3.52
CA LEU A 16 20.29 7.63 4.93
C LEU A 16 21.50 8.40 5.47
N GLY A 17 22.61 8.40 4.72
CA GLY A 17 23.82 9.14 5.07
C GLY A 17 23.73 10.61 4.65
N SER A 18 24.89 11.27 4.68
CA SER A 18 25.06 12.56 4.01
C SER A 18 25.57 12.33 2.58
N PRO A 19 25.39 13.28 1.65
CA PRO A 19 25.85 13.14 0.25
C PRO A 19 27.34 12.79 0.09
N ARG A 20 28.17 13.17 1.07
CA ARG A 20 29.62 12.89 1.10
C ARG A 20 30.00 11.71 1.98
N ARG A 21 29.08 11.17 2.77
CA ARG A 21 29.36 10.13 3.76
C ARG A 21 28.12 9.25 3.97
N PRO A 22 28.10 8.06 3.36
CA PRO A 22 27.07 7.05 3.64
C PRO A 22 26.98 6.77 5.14
N LEU A 23 25.79 6.34 5.58
CA LEU A 23 25.55 5.93 6.95
C LEU A 23 26.49 4.78 7.31
N SER A 24 27.24 4.94 8.41
CA SER A 24 28.15 3.88 8.86
C SER A 24 27.38 2.64 9.32
N TYR A 25 27.98 1.45 9.17
CA TYR A 25 27.35 0.21 9.64
C TYR A 25 27.03 0.21 11.13
N ARG A 26 27.85 0.90 11.94
CA ARG A 26 27.60 1.05 13.39
C ARG A 26 26.38 1.92 13.66
N ALA A 27 26.24 3.02 12.91
CA ALA A 27 25.05 3.88 13.01
C ALA A 27 23.78 3.17 12.53
N ALA A 28 23.88 2.37 11.46
CA ALA A 28 22.78 1.53 10.99
C ALA A 28 22.37 0.46 12.03
N ALA A 29 23.34 -0.22 12.65
CA ALA A 29 23.07 -1.19 13.70
C ALA A 29 22.45 -0.55 14.97
N ALA A 30 22.84 0.67 15.32
CA ALA A 30 22.21 1.39 16.43
C ALA A 30 20.71 1.65 16.18
N ARG A 31 20.32 1.87 14.92
CA ARG A 31 18.90 2.05 14.52
C ARG A 31 18.10 0.75 14.58
N SER A 32 18.77 -0.41 14.54
CA SER A 32 18.10 -1.71 14.56
C SER A 32 17.66 -2.16 15.95
N GLN A 33 17.87 -1.34 16.98
CA GLN A 33 17.52 -1.68 18.37
C GLN A 33 18.14 -3.00 18.88
N GLY A 34 19.31 -3.38 18.36
CA GLY A 34 20.02 -4.61 18.76
C GLY A 34 19.70 -5.86 17.94
N HIS A 35 18.68 -5.83 17.07
CA HIS A 35 18.30 -6.99 16.26
C HIS A 35 19.31 -7.40 15.18
N VAL A 36 20.22 -6.51 14.78
CA VAL A 36 21.28 -6.86 13.84
C VAL A 36 22.61 -6.21 14.22
N SER A 37 23.68 -6.99 14.17
CA SER A 37 25.02 -6.46 14.41
C SER A 37 25.55 -5.68 13.21
N HIS A 38 26.39 -4.67 13.46
CA HIS A 38 27.08 -3.92 12.41
C HIS A 38 27.95 -4.82 11.52
N GLY A 39 28.50 -5.91 12.06
CA GLY A 39 29.26 -6.90 11.30
C GLY A 39 28.40 -7.67 10.31
N THR A 40 27.15 -8.00 10.68
CA THR A 40 26.18 -8.62 9.77
C THR A 40 25.80 -7.66 8.64
N ILE A 41 25.47 -6.41 8.95
CA ILE A 41 25.19 -5.39 7.92
C ILE A 41 26.39 -5.24 6.96
N GLY A 42 27.62 -5.16 7.50
CA GLY A 42 28.82 -5.03 6.69
C GLY A 42 29.16 -6.27 5.85
N ARG A 43 28.78 -7.48 6.28
CA ARG A 43 28.89 -8.69 5.45
C ARG A 43 27.88 -8.66 4.30
N ILE A 44 26.64 -8.28 4.58
CA ILE A 44 25.59 -8.16 3.54
C ILE A 44 25.97 -7.11 2.50
N ALA A 45 26.43 -5.92 2.93
CA ALA A 45 26.85 -4.84 2.03
C ALA A 45 28.04 -5.21 1.11
N ARG A 46 28.87 -6.18 1.52
CA ARG A 46 29.98 -6.71 0.72
C ARG A 46 29.60 -7.94 -0.13
N GLY A 47 28.34 -8.38 -0.07
CA GLY A 47 27.92 -9.63 -0.73
C GLY A 47 28.46 -10.91 -0.07
N GLN A 48 29.02 -10.80 1.14
CA GLN A 48 29.63 -11.91 1.88
C GLN A 48 28.68 -12.56 2.89
N HIS A 49 27.37 -12.35 2.75
CA HIS A 49 26.40 -13.04 3.58
C HIS A 49 26.13 -14.42 2.97
N SER A 50 26.42 -15.46 3.74
CA SER A 50 26.12 -16.84 3.38
C SER A 50 25.18 -17.41 4.44
N GLY A 51 24.04 -17.92 4.01
CA GLY A 51 23.04 -18.51 4.92
C GLY A 51 21.67 -17.86 4.80
N VAL A 52 20.71 -18.45 5.53
CA VAL A 52 19.34 -17.96 5.63
C VAL A 52 19.31 -16.79 6.61
N LEU A 53 18.64 -15.70 6.25
CA LEU A 53 18.39 -14.60 7.17
C LEU A 53 17.24 -14.99 8.10
N GLU A 54 17.51 -14.98 9.40
CA GLU A 54 16.50 -15.20 10.43
C GLU A 54 15.52 -14.02 10.49
N ASP A 55 14.30 -14.29 10.96
CA ASP A 55 13.23 -13.29 11.07
C ASP A 55 13.68 -12.04 11.85
N GLU A 56 14.41 -12.24 12.94
CA GLU A 56 14.94 -11.15 13.75
C GLU A 56 15.95 -10.29 12.97
N THR A 57 16.79 -10.92 12.14
CA THR A 57 17.73 -10.18 11.29
C THR A 57 17.00 -9.38 10.22
N LEU A 58 15.90 -9.90 9.67
CA LEU A 58 15.07 -9.19 8.69
C LEU A 58 14.38 -7.96 9.31
N ASP A 59 13.84 -8.10 10.52
CA ASP A 59 13.24 -6.99 11.26
C ASP A 59 14.30 -5.94 11.62
N GLY A 60 15.48 -6.39 12.08
CA GLY A 60 16.62 -5.52 12.35
C GLY A 60 17.08 -4.75 11.12
N LEU A 61 17.14 -5.39 9.96
CA LEU A 61 17.47 -4.71 8.69
C LEU A 61 16.38 -3.72 8.27
N ALA A 62 15.10 -4.06 8.48
CA ALA A 62 13.97 -3.17 8.17
C ALA A 62 14.07 -1.87 8.98
N LEU A 63 14.34 -1.98 10.27
CA LEU A 63 14.54 -0.85 11.17
C LEU A 63 15.83 -0.07 10.85
N ALA A 64 16.94 -0.78 10.62
CA ALA A 64 18.23 -0.17 10.33
C ALA A 64 18.20 0.71 9.07
N LEU A 65 17.59 0.17 8.00
CA LEU A 65 17.60 0.77 6.66
C LEU A 65 16.35 1.59 6.35
N ASP A 66 15.38 1.63 7.27
CA ASP A 66 14.08 2.28 7.07
C ASP A 66 13.42 1.79 5.77
N VAL A 67 13.28 0.47 5.67
CA VAL A 67 12.71 -0.21 4.51
C VAL A 67 11.68 -1.23 4.99
N PRO A 68 10.53 -1.38 4.31
CA PRO A 68 9.59 -2.45 4.63
C PRO A 68 10.25 -3.83 4.56
N ARG A 69 10.02 -4.67 5.59
CA ARG A 69 10.53 -6.04 5.68
C ARG A 69 10.32 -6.83 4.39
N THR A 70 9.14 -6.70 3.77
CA THR A 70 8.80 -7.37 2.50
C THR A 70 9.76 -7.05 1.35
N ARG A 71 10.32 -5.83 1.29
CA ARG A 71 11.30 -5.45 0.26
C ARG A 71 12.65 -6.11 0.51
N ILE A 72 13.02 -6.28 1.78
CA ILE A 72 14.24 -7.00 2.19
C ILE A 72 14.09 -8.49 1.89
N GLU A 73 12.95 -9.09 2.23
CA GLU A 73 12.63 -10.49 1.92
C GLU A 73 12.68 -10.76 0.41
N LYS A 74 12.15 -9.83 -0.41
CA LYS A 74 12.20 -9.93 -1.87
C LYS A 74 13.63 -9.87 -2.37
N ALA A 75 14.41 -8.91 -1.89
CA ALA A 75 15.81 -8.74 -2.26
C ALA A 75 16.70 -9.90 -1.78
N ALA A 76 16.32 -10.56 -0.68
CA ALA A 76 16.98 -11.77 -0.17
C ALA A 76 16.49 -13.05 -0.86
N GLY A 77 15.51 -12.98 -1.77
CA GLY A 77 14.96 -14.14 -2.47
C GLY A 77 14.17 -15.11 -1.59
N ILE A 78 13.82 -14.70 -0.36
CA ILE A 78 13.07 -15.50 0.61
C ILE A 78 11.61 -15.09 0.71
N PHE A 79 11.21 -14.04 0.02
CA PHE A 79 9.81 -13.60 -0.01
C PHE A 79 8.94 -14.71 -0.57
N ARG A 80 8.16 -15.31 0.31
CA ARG A 80 7.02 -16.13 -0.06
C ARG A 80 5.82 -15.22 0.02
N GLU A 81 5.11 -15.03 -1.08
CA GLU A 81 3.76 -14.48 -1.00
C GLU A 81 3.01 -15.33 0.02
N ARG A 82 2.62 -14.70 1.13
CA ARG A 82 1.82 -15.36 2.15
C ARG A 82 0.68 -16.04 1.39
N PRO A 83 0.44 -17.36 1.59
CA PRO A 83 -0.67 -18.01 0.93
C PRO A 83 -1.91 -17.17 1.23
N LEU A 84 -2.47 -16.57 0.19
CA LEU A 84 -3.73 -15.85 0.31
C LEU A 84 -4.68 -16.83 0.98
N GLN A 85 -5.45 -16.34 1.96
CA GLN A 85 -6.54 -17.13 2.52
C GLN A 85 -7.30 -17.79 1.36
N PRO A 86 -7.72 -19.07 1.48
CA PRO A 86 -8.41 -19.75 0.40
C PRO A 86 -9.50 -18.84 -0.15
N PHE A 87 -9.47 -18.63 -1.46
CA PHE A 87 -10.44 -17.76 -2.10
C PHE A 87 -11.83 -18.34 -1.85
N THR A 88 -12.63 -17.62 -1.06
CA THR A 88 -14.01 -17.99 -0.74
C THR A 88 -14.94 -17.15 -1.60
N LEU A 89 -15.88 -17.82 -2.28
CA LEU A 89 -16.89 -17.13 -3.06
C LEU A 89 -17.80 -16.33 -2.11
N PRO A 90 -18.22 -15.11 -2.49
CA PRO A 90 -19.12 -14.32 -1.67
C PRO A 90 -20.48 -15.03 -1.52
N ALA A 91 -21.19 -14.77 -0.41
CA ALA A 91 -22.45 -15.46 -0.09
C ALA A 91 -23.49 -15.44 -1.24
N ARG A 92 -23.53 -14.36 -2.03
CA ARG A 92 -24.41 -14.24 -3.21
C ARG A 92 -24.16 -15.29 -4.30
N ALA A 93 -22.99 -15.91 -4.35
CA ALA A 93 -22.69 -16.98 -5.30
C ALA A 93 -23.53 -18.25 -5.06
N SER A 94 -24.14 -18.38 -3.87
CA SER A 94 -25.13 -19.44 -3.59
C SER A 94 -26.36 -19.36 -4.49
N LEU A 95 -26.70 -18.18 -5.00
CA LEU A 95 -27.84 -17.95 -5.90
C LEU A 95 -27.58 -18.46 -7.32
N LEU A 96 -26.33 -18.79 -7.67
CA LEU A 96 -26.00 -19.32 -8.99
C LEU A 96 -26.66 -20.67 -9.18
N SER A 97 -27.33 -20.82 -10.33
CA SER A 97 -27.80 -22.10 -10.84
C SER A 97 -26.64 -23.06 -11.12
N ARG A 98 -26.95 -24.34 -11.30
CA ARG A 98 -25.93 -25.37 -11.59
C ARG A 98 -25.09 -25.02 -12.83
N SER A 99 -25.73 -24.61 -13.93
CA SER A 99 -25.05 -24.29 -15.18
C SER A 99 -24.12 -23.08 -15.03
N GLU A 100 -24.53 -22.06 -14.27
CA GLU A 100 -23.69 -20.88 -14.01
C GLU A 100 -22.48 -21.24 -13.13
N ARG A 101 -22.64 -22.14 -12.15
CA ARG A 101 -21.52 -22.65 -11.36
C ARG A 101 -20.52 -23.41 -12.21
N GLU A 102 -20.99 -24.24 -13.16
CA GLU A 102 -20.11 -24.95 -14.09
C GLU A 102 -19.28 -23.99 -14.95
N VAL A 103 -19.87 -22.88 -15.40
CA VAL A 103 -19.14 -21.82 -16.14
C VAL A 103 -18.07 -21.17 -15.25
N VAL A 104 -18.39 -20.82 -14.00
CA VAL A 104 -17.42 -20.22 -13.07
C VAL A 104 -16.24 -21.18 -12.83
N LEU A 105 -16.51 -22.46 -12.59
CA LEU A 105 -15.48 -23.47 -12.41
C LEU A 105 -14.61 -23.63 -13.67
N SER A 106 -15.23 -23.67 -14.85
CA SER A 106 -14.51 -23.73 -16.12
C SER A 106 -13.55 -22.55 -16.32
N VAL A 107 -13.96 -21.34 -15.93
CA VAL A 107 -13.08 -20.15 -15.97
C VAL A 107 -11.91 -20.28 -14.99
N VAL A 108 -12.17 -20.75 -13.76
CA VAL A 108 -11.12 -20.97 -12.76
C VAL A 108 -10.11 -22.00 -13.28
N ASP A 109 -10.58 -23.11 -13.85
CA ASP A 109 -9.72 -24.15 -14.43
C ASP A 109 -8.89 -23.61 -15.59
N ALA A 110 -9.48 -22.77 -16.45
CA ALA A 110 -8.77 -22.12 -17.54
C ALA A 110 -7.65 -21.19 -17.04
N LEU A 111 -7.90 -20.41 -15.97
CA LEU A 111 -6.90 -19.54 -15.34
C LEU A 111 -5.78 -20.35 -14.69
N LEU A 112 -6.10 -21.44 -14.00
CA LEU A 112 -5.11 -22.33 -13.40
C LEU A 112 -4.26 -23.03 -14.48
N ALA A 113 -4.88 -23.52 -15.56
CA ALA A 113 -4.18 -24.11 -16.70
C ALA A 113 -3.32 -23.09 -17.46
N ALA A 114 -3.71 -21.81 -17.51
CA ALA A 114 -2.88 -20.75 -18.06
C ALA A 114 -1.66 -20.46 -17.17
N ALA A 115 -1.86 -20.41 -15.84
CA ALA A 115 -0.78 -20.17 -14.88
C ALA A 115 0.28 -21.29 -14.90
N THR A 116 -0.14 -22.56 -15.02
CA THR A 116 0.80 -23.69 -15.13
C THR A 116 1.61 -23.66 -16.44
N ARG A 117 0.96 -23.33 -17.57
CA ARG A 117 1.65 -23.16 -18.87
C ARG A 117 2.63 -21.99 -18.89
N THR A 118 2.36 -20.94 -18.12
CA THR A 118 3.19 -19.73 -18.08
C THR A 118 4.39 -19.88 -17.11
N GLY A 119 4.44 -20.92 -16.28
CA GLY A 119 5.57 -21.19 -15.41
C GLY A 119 5.84 -20.07 -14.41
N ALA A 120 5.00 -19.93 -13.38
CA ALA A 120 5.33 -19.34 -12.07
C ALA A 120 6.28 -18.11 -12.03
N THR A 121 6.12 -17.17 -12.95
CA THR A 121 6.78 -15.85 -12.92
C THR A 121 5.79 -14.74 -13.24
N CYS A 122 4.60 -14.82 -12.66
CA CYS A 122 3.69 -13.67 -12.64
C CYS A 122 4.17 -12.68 -11.57
N GLN A 123 5.23 -11.93 -11.87
CA GLN A 123 5.39 -10.63 -11.23
C GLN A 123 4.16 -9.77 -11.59
N PRO A 124 3.50 -9.11 -10.64
CA PRO A 124 2.45 -8.16 -10.96
C PRO A 124 3.10 -7.04 -11.77
N LYS A 125 2.79 -7.01 -13.07
CA LYS A 125 3.12 -5.92 -13.98
C LYS A 125 2.56 -4.65 -13.38
N SER A 126 3.45 -3.86 -12.78
CA SER A 126 3.16 -2.55 -12.21
C SER A 126 2.51 -1.71 -13.30
N ALA A 127 1.22 -1.43 -13.12
CA ALA A 127 0.44 -0.60 -14.03
C ALA A 127 0.91 0.86 -13.87
N ALA A 128 1.97 1.21 -14.60
CA ALA A 128 2.28 2.59 -14.95
C ALA A 128 1.63 2.89 -16.30
N SER A 129 0.43 3.46 -16.24
CA SER A 129 -0.14 4.55 -17.06
C SER A 129 -0.11 4.53 -18.62
N PRO A 130 -1.07 5.26 -19.22
CA PRO A 130 -1.69 4.93 -20.49
C PRO A 130 -1.10 5.69 -21.68
N GLY A 131 -1.31 5.17 -22.88
CA GLY A 131 -1.13 5.98 -24.09
C GLY A 131 -0.89 5.17 -25.35
N THR A 132 -1.96 4.74 -26.02
CA THR A 132 -1.99 4.82 -27.49
C THR A 132 -3.43 4.91 -27.97
N ALA A 133 -3.74 6.07 -28.55
CA ALA A 133 -5.02 6.44 -29.11
C ALA A 133 -5.32 5.60 -30.36
N HIS A 134 -6.54 5.03 -30.43
CA HIS A 134 -7.15 4.64 -31.70
C HIS A 134 -8.16 5.72 -32.10
N PRO A 135 -8.12 6.21 -33.36
CA PRO A 135 -9.08 7.20 -33.84
C PRO A 135 -10.41 6.53 -34.16
N VAL A 136 -11.40 6.73 -33.30
CA VAL A 136 -12.80 6.39 -33.59
C VAL A 136 -13.39 7.51 -34.45
N LYS A 137 -13.87 7.14 -35.64
CA LYS A 137 -14.61 8.01 -36.55
C LYS A 137 -15.87 8.53 -35.85
N GLN A 138 -15.95 9.84 -35.66
CA GLN A 138 -17.11 10.52 -35.08
C GLN A 138 -18.22 10.64 -36.13
N THR A 139 -19.35 10.00 -35.88
CA THR A 139 -20.65 10.35 -36.46
C THR A 139 -21.25 11.54 -35.69
N PRO A 140 -21.81 12.55 -36.37
CA PRO A 140 -22.34 13.73 -35.68
C PRO A 140 -23.75 13.42 -35.15
N LEU A 141 -23.90 13.34 -33.82
CA LEU A 141 -25.21 13.37 -33.18
C LEU A 141 -25.48 14.78 -32.64
N THR A 142 -26.53 15.35 -33.21
CA THR A 142 -27.31 16.52 -32.81
C THR A 142 -27.34 16.83 -31.32
N SER A 143 -27.06 18.11 -31.06
CA SER A 143 -27.38 18.93 -29.89
C SER A 143 -28.58 18.47 -29.06
N ARG A 144 -28.35 18.23 -27.76
CA ARG A 144 -29.29 18.56 -26.70
C ARG A 144 -28.52 18.85 -25.41
N VAL A 145 -28.56 20.11 -25.01
CA VAL A 145 -28.21 20.59 -23.67
C VAL A 145 -29.37 20.20 -22.73
N PRO A 146 -29.03 19.67 -21.55
CA PRO A 146 -29.54 20.23 -20.31
C PRO A 146 -28.34 20.56 -19.42
N GLU A 147 -28.14 21.83 -19.08
CA GLU A 147 -28.72 22.49 -17.90
C GLU A 147 -28.23 21.87 -16.58
N ARG A 148 -27.47 22.71 -15.87
CA ARG A 148 -27.01 22.66 -14.46
C ARG A 148 -27.53 21.51 -13.60
N ASP A 149 -26.61 20.93 -12.84
CA ASP A 149 -26.90 20.67 -11.42
C ASP A 149 -25.67 20.86 -10.55
N ASP A 150 -25.90 21.62 -9.48
CA ASP A 150 -24.97 22.00 -8.44
C ASP A 150 -24.46 20.77 -7.66
N HIS A 151 -23.17 20.75 -7.36
CA HIS A 151 -22.56 19.67 -6.57
C HIS A 151 -23.05 19.72 -5.11
N ALA A 152 -24.11 18.99 -4.80
CA ALA A 152 -24.52 18.70 -3.44
C ALA A 152 -23.53 17.72 -2.79
N LEU A 153 -22.75 18.20 -1.83
CA LEU A 153 -21.96 17.37 -0.92
C LEU A 153 -22.90 16.57 -0.01
N VAL A 154 -23.24 15.35 -0.42
CA VAL A 154 -24.01 14.41 0.41
C VAL A 154 -23.04 13.61 1.29
N ALA A 155 -23.03 13.90 2.59
CA ALA A 155 -22.38 13.04 3.58
C ALA A 155 -23.21 11.75 3.72
N TYR A 156 -22.70 10.64 3.21
CA TYR A 156 -23.35 9.34 3.34
C TYR A 156 -23.11 8.78 4.74
N ALA A 157 -24.20 8.50 5.47
CA ALA A 157 -24.16 7.62 6.63
C ALA A 157 -23.93 6.16 6.18
N VAL A 158 -23.21 5.38 7.01
CA VAL A 158 -22.72 4.02 6.71
C VAL A 158 -23.84 3.00 6.46
N ASP A 159 -25.07 3.31 6.87
CA ASP A 159 -26.27 2.48 6.74
C ASP A 159 -27.13 2.81 5.50
N GLY A 160 -26.77 3.83 4.71
CA GLY A 160 -27.45 4.19 3.46
C GLY A 160 -28.85 4.80 3.63
N THR A 161 -29.27 5.14 4.86
CA THR A 161 -30.64 5.61 5.14
C THR A 161 -30.84 7.12 4.99
N GLY A 162 -29.77 7.87 4.69
CA GLY A 162 -29.82 9.34 4.56
C GLY A 162 -30.17 10.08 5.84
N ARG A 163 -30.13 9.42 7.00
CA ARG A 163 -30.36 10.03 8.32
C ARG A 163 -29.02 10.30 8.98
N ILE A 164 -28.82 11.53 9.44
CA ILE A 164 -27.63 11.90 10.22
C ILE A 164 -27.67 11.09 11.51
N SER A 165 -26.59 10.35 11.80
CA SER A 165 -26.49 9.56 13.02
C SER A 165 -26.53 10.48 14.26
N ALA A 166 -27.11 10.00 15.35
CA ALA A 166 -27.10 10.71 16.63
C ALA A 166 -25.66 11.03 17.10
N ALA A 167 -24.69 10.18 16.75
CA ALA A 167 -23.28 10.40 17.06
C ALA A 167 -22.66 11.55 16.23
N ASP A 168 -23.08 11.73 14.98
CA ASP A 168 -22.62 12.81 14.12
C ASP A 168 -23.20 14.15 14.57
N LEU A 169 -24.47 14.18 14.99
CA LEU A 169 -25.09 15.37 15.58
C LEU A 169 -24.36 15.83 16.84
N GLU A 170 -23.93 14.90 17.70
CA GLU A 170 -23.17 15.22 18.91
C GLU A 170 -21.77 15.77 18.60
N THR A 171 -21.16 15.27 17.53
CA THR A 171 -19.84 15.75 17.07
C THR A 171 -19.93 17.17 16.52
N ILE A 172 -20.96 17.47 15.72
CA ILE A 172 -21.24 18.82 15.21
C ILE A 172 -21.46 19.79 16.39
N ARG A 173 -22.25 19.39 17.39
CA ARG A 173 -22.54 20.24 18.56
C ARG A 173 -21.28 20.62 19.34
N ARG A 174 -20.38 19.66 19.61
CA ARG A 174 -19.12 19.93 20.33
C ARG A 174 -18.21 20.89 19.55
N HIS A 175 -18.20 20.78 18.23
CA HIS A 175 -17.39 21.65 17.40
C HIS A 175 -17.91 23.10 17.41
N GLU A 176 -19.23 23.31 17.42
CA GLU A 176 -19.84 24.64 17.53
C GLU A 176 -19.59 25.29 18.90
N GLU A 177 -19.68 24.51 19.99
CA GLU A 177 -19.42 25.00 21.35
C GLU A 177 -17.95 25.44 21.52
N GLY A 178 -17.00 24.70 20.94
CA GLY A 178 -15.58 25.07 20.94
C GLY A 178 -15.29 26.35 20.15
N GLN A 179 -15.93 26.57 19.00
CA GLN A 179 -15.77 27.80 18.22
C GLN A 179 -16.32 29.03 18.95
N LYS A 180 -17.43 28.90 19.68
CA LYS A 180 -17.98 30.00 20.49
C LYS A 180 -17.05 30.38 21.64
N GLN A 181 -16.41 29.40 22.30
CA GLN A 181 -15.45 29.68 23.37
C GLN A 181 -14.17 30.34 22.85
N ALA A 182 -13.67 29.91 21.67
CA ALA A 182 -12.51 30.51 21.05
C ALA A 182 -12.74 31.98 20.66
N HIS A 183 -13.94 32.34 20.22
CA HIS A 183 -14.29 33.73 19.90
C HIS A 183 -14.55 34.61 21.13
N ALA A 184 -14.97 34.04 22.26
CA ALA A 184 -15.23 34.81 23.49
C ALA A 184 -13.95 35.11 24.32
N GLY A 185 -12.86 34.37 24.13
CA GLY A 185 -11.62 34.53 24.90
C GLY A 185 -10.60 35.52 24.34
N GLY A 186 -10.92 36.21 23.25
CA GLY A 186 -9.98 37.04 22.48
C GLY A 186 -10.08 38.54 22.69
N GLU A 187 -10.16 39.04 23.94
CA GLU A 187 -9.86 40.45 24.22
C GLU A 187 -8.43 40.59 24.78
N PRO A 188 -7.44 41.00 23.96
CA PRO A 188 -6.12 41.31 24.48
C PRO A 188 -6.17 42.63 25.25
N SER A 189 -6.10 42.49 26.58
CA SER A 189 -5.79 43.55 27.53
C SER A 189 -4.50 44.28 27.11
N LYS A 190 -4.66 45.37 26.36
CA LYS A 190 -3.63 46.40 26.24
C LYS A 190 -3.58 47.13 27.57
N ARG A 191 -2.54 46.90 28.36
CA ARG A 191 -2.14 47.85 29.41
C ARG A 191 -0.83 48.54 29.05
N PRO A 192 -0.75 49.86 29.28
CA PRO A 192 0.35 50.74 28.92
C PRO A 192 1.60 50.55 29.79
#